data_AF-A0A1C5VSD7-F1
#
_entry.id   AF-A0A1C5VSD7-F1
#
_cell.length_a   1.000
_cell.length_b   1.000
_cell.length_c   1.000
_cell.angle_alpha   90.00
_cell.angle_beta   90.00
_cell.angle_gamma   90.00
#
_symmetry.space_group_name_H-M   'P 1'
#
loop_
_entity.id
_entity.type
_entity.pdbx_description
1 polymer ?
#
loop_
_entity_poly.entity_id
_entity_poly.type
_entity_poly.pdbx_seq_one_letter_code
_entity_poly.pdbx_strand_id
1 'polypeptide(L)' 'MEVREQSKIVELWLTRAERDDPAFRESLKPIYQQYKAQNYLVAVFLSGEEELYQQTRDLLFYNRRRLAEKQVGIAMGM' A
#
# COMPACT_ATOMS: atom_id res chain seq x y z
N MET A 1 -2.99 8.30 10.54
CA MET A 1 -3.11 9.66 9.99
C MET A 1 -1.82 10.39 10.30
N GLU A 2 -1.19 10.99 9.29
CA GLU A 2 0.02 11.81 9.45
C GLU A 2 -0.27 13.21 8.91
N VAL A 3 0.20 14.25 9.60
CA VAL A 3 0.03 15.63 9.15
C VAL A 3 1.40 16.23 8.88
N ARG A 4 1.64 16.58 7.63
CA ARG A 4 2.84 17.26 7.15
C ARG A 4 2.58 18.75 7.07
N GLU A 5 2.87 19.41 8.18
CA GLU A 5 2.63 20.85 8.36
C GLU A 5 3.34 21.71 7.32
N GLN A 6 4.59 21.37 7.00
CA GLN A 6 5.44 22.13 6.07
C GLN A 6 4.88 22.18 4.65
N SER A 7 4.29 21.07 4.18
CA SER A 7 3.70 20.95 2.85
C SER A 7 2.18 21.10 2.84
N LYS A 8 1.56 21.30 4.02
CA LYS A 8 0.11 21.27 4.23
C LYS A 8 -0.55 20.03 3.65
N ILE A 9 0.00 18.85 3.94
CA ILE A 9 -0.55 17.56 3.48
C ILE A 9 -1.00 16.75 4.69
N VAL A 10 -2.20 16.19 4.64
CA VAL A 10 -2.68 15.17 5.57
C VAL A 10 -2.71 13.84 4.82
N GLU A 11 -2.02 12.84 5.36
CA GLU A 11 -1.98 11.49 4.82
C GLU A 11 -2.85 10.54 5.64
N LEU A 12 -3.80 9.90 4.97
CA LEU A 12 -4.66 8.87 5.53
C LEU A 12 -4.34 7.55 4.85
N TRP A 13 -4.06 6.52 5.63
CA TRP A 13 -3.67 5.20 5.14
C TRP A 13 -4.75 4.23 5.59
N LEU A 14 -5.48 3.67 4.63
CA LEU A 14 -6.60 2.76 4.89
C LEU A 14 -6.17 1.33 4.58
N THR A 15 -6.40 0.44 5.53
CA THR A 15 -6.37 -1.00 5.30
C THR A 15 -7.49 -1.41 4.35
N ARG A 16 -7.48 -2.66 3.87
CA ARG A 16 -8.58 -3.18 3.04
C ARG A 16 -9.91 -3.14 3.78
N ALA A 17 -9.93 -3.55 5.04
CA ALA A 17 -11.15 -3.58 5.85
C ALA A 17 -11.75 -2.17 6.01
N GLU A 18 -10.92 -1.19 6.33
CA GLU A 18 -11.34 0.22 6.47
C GLU A 18 -11.73 0.84 5.13
N ARG A 19 -10.99 0.50 4.06
CA ARG A 19 -11.36 0.89 2.70
C ARG A 19 -12.72 0.30 2.38
N ASP A 20 -13.03 -0.95 2.67
CA ASP A 20 -14.25 -1.59 2.19
C ASP A 20 -15.46 -1.35 3.12
N ASP A 21 -15.26 -0.67 4.26
CA ASP A 21 -16.31 -0.25 5.18
C ASP A 21 -16.89 1.14 4.82
N PRO A 22 -18.16 1.22 4.36
CA PRO A 22 -18.80 2.50 4.04
C PRO A 22 -18.98 3.40 5.27
N ALA A 23 -19.25 2.84 6.45
CA ALA A 23 -19.44 3.62 7.67
C ALA A 23 -18.14 4.29 8.09
N PHE A 24 -17.02 3.57 7.95
CA PHE A 24 -15.69 4.14 8.18
C PHE A 24 -15.40 5.28 7.20
N ARG A 25 -15.68 5.11 5.90
CA ARG A 25 -15.49 6.19 4.90
C ARG A 25 -16.32 7.43 5.20
N GLU A 26 -17.57 7.25 5.64
CA GLU A 26 -18.45 8.35 6.03
C GLU A 26 -17.89 9.11 7.24
N SER A 27 -17.32 8.39 8.21
CA SER A 27 -16.68 8.98 9.40
C SER A 27 -15.48 9.89 9.07
N LEU A 28 -14.87 9.75 7.89
CA LEU A 28 -13.75 10.58 7.45
C LEU A 28 -14.18 11.92 6.83
N LYS A 29 -15.45 12.09 6.44
CA LYS A 29 -15.94 13.33 5.80
C LYS A 29 -15.69 14.60 6.62
N PRO A 30 -15.92 14.61 7.96
CA PRO A 30 -15.62 15.78 8.78
C PRO A 30 -14.12 16.15 8.74
N ILE A 31 -13.23 15.15 8.71
CA ILE A 31 -11.78 15.37 8.62
C ILE A 31 -11.43 16.03 7.29
N TYR A 32 -12.00 15.55 6.19
CA TYR A 32 -11.80 16.17 4.87
C TYR A 32 -12.22 17.63 4.86
N GLN A 33 -13.37 17.94 5.45
CA GLN A 33 -13.89 19.30 5.50
C GLN A 33 -13.02 20.21 6.37
N GLN A 34 -12.62 19.76 7.56
CA GLN A 34 -11.79 20.50 8.50
C GLN A 34 -10.44 20.90 7.90
N TYR A 35 -9.76 19.97 7.23
CA TYR A 35 -8.43 20.23 6.66
C TYR A 35 -8.50 21.00 5.34
N LYS A 36 -9.53 20.74 4.51
CA LYS A 36 -9.77 21.52 3.31
C LYS A 36 -10.06 22.99 3.63
N ALA A 37 -10.79 23.27 4.70
CA ALA A 37 -11.04 24.64 5.17
C ALA A 37 -9.75 25.37 5.59
N GLN A 38 -8.72 24.63 6.02
CA GLN A 38 -7.41 25.16 6.40
C GLN A 38 -6.41 25.21 5.23
N ASN A 39 -6.86 24.92 4.01
CA ASN A 39 -6.03 24.80 2.79
C ASN A 39 -4.96 23.68 2.87
N TYR A 40 -5.30 22.56 3.52
CA TYR A 40 -4.50 21.34 3.46
C TYR A 40 -4.99 20.45 2.32
N LEU A 41 -4.04 19.78 1.67
CA LEU A 41 -4.32 18.65 0.78
C LEU A 41 -4.53 17.40 1.64
N VAL A 42 -5.66 16.73 1.48
CA VAL A 42 -5.87 15.42 2.10
C VAL A 42 -5.60 14.32 1.07
N ALA A 43 -4.52 13.57 1.27
CA ALA A 43 -4.13 12.42 0.47
C ALA A 43 -4.58 11.13 1.16
N VAL A 44 -5.34 10.31 0.45
CA VAL A 44 -5.86 9.03 0.96
C VAL A 44 -5.18 7.89 0.20
N PHE A 45 -4.36 7.12 0.90
CA PHE A 45 -3.69 5.92 0.41
C PHE A 45 -4.49 4.69 0.79
N LEU A 46 -4.80 3.85 -0.19
CA LEU A 46 -5.58 2.64 0.00
C LEU A 46 -4.66 1.43 -0.12
N SER A 47 -4.78 0.49 0.81
CA SER A 47 -4.09 -0.80 0.70
C SER A 47 -4.52 -1.52 -0.60
N GLY A 48 -3.53 -2.04 -1.34
CA GLY A 48 -3.75 -2.83 -2.55
C GLY A 48 -4.35 -4.20 -2.24
N GLU A 49 -4.77 -4.96 -3.26
CA GLU A 49 -5.57 -6.19 -3.12
C GLU A 49 -4.75 -7.48 -2.96
N GLU A 50 -3.44 -7.41 -3.26
CA GLU A 50 -2.57 -8.59 -3.32
C GLU A 50 -2.10 -9.09 -1.95
N GLU A 51 -2.13 -10.40 -1.73
CA GLU A 51 -1.65 -11.02 -0.49
C GLU A 51 -0.12 -10.93 -0.39
N LEU A 52 0.36 -10.01 0.44
CA LEU A 52 1.80 -9.70 0.55
C LEU A 52 2.63 -10.93 0.95
N TYR A 53 2.13 -11.76 1.87
CA TYR A 53 2.83 -12.95 2.32
C TYR A 53 3.01 -13.96 1.19
N GLN A 54 1.91 -14.30 0.50
CA GLN A 54 1.90 -15.25 -0.60
C GLN A 54 2.82 -14.78 -1.74
N GLN A 55 2.67 -13.52 -2.16
CA GLN A 55 3.49 -12.92 -3.24
C GLN A 55 4.98 -12.92 -2.89
N THR A 56 5.32 -12.53 -1.66
CA THR A 56 6.72 -12.50 -1.20
C THR A 56 7.30 -13.91 -1.15
N ARG A 57 6.54 -14.87 -0.62
CA ARG A 57 6.96 -16.27 -0.52
C ARG A 57 7.26 -16.84 -1.91
N ASP A 58 6.35 -16.64 -2.85
CA ASP A 58 6.46 -17.19 -4.20
C ASP A 58 7.66 -16.56 -4.95
N LEU A 59 7.88 -15.25 -4.78
CA LEU A 59 9.06 -14.55 -5.30
C LEU A 59 10.37 -15.09 -4.71
N LEU A 60 10.41 -15.36 -3.40
CA LEU A 60 11.59 -15.94 -2.74
C LEU A 60 11.89 -17.34 -3.26
N PHE A 61 10.87 -18.18 -3.45
CA PHE A 61 11.06 -19.52 -4.04
C PHE A 61 11.59 -19.44 -5.46
N TYR A 62 10.99 -18.59 -6.31
CA TYR A 62 11.46 -18.37 -7.67
C TYR A 62 12.93 -17.96 -7.71
N ASN A 63 13.32 -16.96 -6.91
CA ASN A 63 14.69 -16.46 -6.87
C ASN A 63 15.69 -17.52 -6.37
N ARG A 64 15.32 -18.31 -5.36
CA ARG A 64 16.15 -19.42 -4.88
C ARG A 64 16.36 -20.48 -5.96
N ARG A 65 15.29 -20.85 -6.68
CA ARG A 65 15.38 -21.79 -7.80
C ARG A 65 16.32 -21.27 -8.90
N ARG A 66 16.13 -20.01 -9.32
CA ARG A 66 16.99 -19.35 -10.33
C ARG A 66 18.44 -19.28 -9.89
N LEU A 67 18.71 -19.07 -8.60
CA LEU A 67 20.07 -19.05 -8.08
C LEU A 67 20.73 -20.42 -8.15
N ALA A 68 20.01 -21.48 -7.76
CA ALA A 68 20.52 -22.86 -7.86
C ALA A 68 20.75 -23.27 -9.32
N GLU A 69 19.83 -22.94 -10.23
CA GLU A 69 20.00 -23.16 -11.68
C GLU A 69 21.30 -22.51 -12.21
N LYS A 70 21.53 -21.24 -11.85
CA LYS A 70 22.77 -20.53 -12.23
C LYS A 70 24.03 -21.19 -11.67
N GLN A 71 23.98 -21.69 -10.44
CA GLN A 71 25.13 -22.35 -9.81
C GLN A 71 25.52 -23.66 -10.52
N VAL A 72 24.56 -24.36 -11.12
CA VAL A 72 24.80 -25.63 -11.85
C VAL A 72 24.98 -25.40 -13.36
N GLY A 73 24.92 -24.14 -13.83
CA GLY A 73 25.09 -23.80 -15.25
C GLY A 73 23.90 -24.17 -16.14
N ILE A 74 22.74 -24.48 -15.55
CA ILE A 74 21.52 -24.79 -16.29
C ILE A 74 20.82 -23.48 -16.61
N ALA A 75 20.96 -23.00 -17.85
CA ALA A 75 20.10 -21.95 -18.37
C ALA A 75 18.77 -22.58 -18.78
N MET A 76 17.71 -22.41 -17.99
CA MET A 76 16.36 -22.62 -18.53
C MET A 76 16.13 -21.58 -19.61
N GLY A 77 16.12 -22.06 -20.86
CA GLY A 77 15.66 -21.31 -22.03
C GLY A 77 14.23 -20.81 -21.80
N MET A 78 13.97 -19.61 -22.32
CA MET A 78 12.64 -19.04 -22.42
C MET A 78 11.71 -19.95 -23.23
#